data_AF-A0A937AIE3-F1
#
_entry.id   AF-A0A937AIE3-F1
#
_cell.length_a   1.000
_cell.length_b   1.000
_cell.length_c   1.000
_cell.angle_alpha   90.00
_cell.angle_beta   90.00
_cell.angle_gamma   90.00
#
_symmetry.space_group_name_H-M   'P 1'
#
loop_
_entity.id
_entity.type
_entity.pdbx_description
1 polymer ?
#
loop_
_entity_poly.entity_id
_entity_poly.type
_entity_poly.pdbx_seq_one_letter_code
_entity_poly.pdbx_strand_id
1 'polypeptide(L)'
;MIYVPIIAVAAIALGLLAWFLIRRRKRDRPILSIVLMRSTPRRLTEAEARGIFRRAFNSEVEMITSPLPDGHANSFAVLLPNLPPMAIFDSHIPYWGPDESEADFHQFEHPKAREAYRSHTGWCAVDLVGEYPTDEKLREMILLMLARIAAELHDEGVTLLMLRDTGALALPDERTEEMLKSGQLAELFADDSLRQPLIHVSADDKKINAAMAEARTRIPELISAFDRLGPNADPPVMFKARFVTSEQNHEYSWCRMTDRESTHLVGINENVATSPGVPQQGETVRVALDDVVDWAYFLPNGKAQGFFVERIINPGVKNVLAE
;
A
#
# COMPACT_ATOMS: atom_id res chain seq x y z
N MET A 1 -31.91 44.66 -9.70
CA MET A 1 -32.73 43.43 -9.89
C MET A 1 -31.90 42.39 -10.66
N ILE A 2 -30.76 41.93 -10.10
CA ILE A 2 -29.79 41.01 -10.75
C ILE A 2 -29.32 39.95 -9.73
N TYR A 3 -30.25 39.25 -9.09
CA TYR A 3 -29.93 38.20 -8.10
C TYR A 3 -30.49 36.82 -8.45
N VAL A 4 -31.29 36.72 -9.51
CA VAL A 4 -31.94 35.48 -9.94
C VAL A 4 -31.02 34.46 -10.65
N PRO A 5 -29.96 34.84 -11.41
CA PRO A 5 -29.18 33.81 -12.11
C PRO A 5 -28.24 33.00 -11.21
N ILE A 6 -27.78 33.56 -10.08
CA ILE A 6 -26.81 32.87 -9.19
C ILE A 6 -27.47 31.72 -8.42
N ILE A 7 -28.71 31.90 -7.96
CA ILE A 7 -29.45 30.88 -7.20
C ILE A 7 -29.76 29.66 -8.06
N ALA A 8 -30.11 29.86 -9.34
CA ALA A 8 -30.39 28.77 -10.27
C ALA A 8 -29.15 27.92 -10.57
N VAL A 9 -27.99 28.55 -10.76
CA VAL A 9 -26.72 27.84 -11.01
C VAL A 9 -26.28 27.03 -9.78
N ALA A 10 -26.39 27.61 -8.58
CA ALA A 10 -26.06 26.91 -7.34
C ALA A 10 -26.97 25.69 -7.09
N ALA A 11 -28.28 25.83 -7.33
CA ALA A 11 -29.24 24.73 -7.17
C ALA A 11 -29.00 23.59 -8.17
N ILE A 12 -28.63 23.92 -9.42
CA ILE A 12 -28.27 22.93 -10.44
C ILE A 12 -26.95 22.24 -10.07
N ALA A 13 -25.95 22.98 -9.60
CA ALA A 13 -24.68 22.43 -9.15
C ALA A 13 -24.85 21.49 -7.94
N LEU A 14 -25.69 21.86 -6.97
CA LEU A 14 -26.07 21.01 -5.84
C LEU A 14 -26.82 19.75 -6.29
N GLY A 15 -27.76 19.86 -7.23
CA GLY A 15 -28.48 18.73 -7.81
C GLY A 15 -27.55 17.76 -8.56
N LEU A 16 -26.60 18.28 -9.32
CA LEU A 16 -25.60 17.50 -10.04
C LEU A 16 -24.60 16.84 -9.09
N LEU A 17 -24.16 17.55 -8.05
CA LEU A 17 -23.28 17.00 -7.02
C LEU A 17 -23.98 15.89 -6.25
N ALA A 18 -25.21 16.10 -5.79
CA ALA A 18 -26.00 15.08 -5.11
C ALA A 18 -26.25 13.85 -5.99
N TRP A 19 -26.62 14.06 -7.26
CA TRP A 19 -26.77 12.97 -8.23
C TRP A 19 -25.45 12.24 -8.48
N PHE A 20 -24.32 12.95 -8.57
CA PHE A 20 -23.00 12.36 -8.73
C PHE A 20 -22.58 11.53 -7.51
N LEU A 21 -22.80 12.04 -6.29
CA LEU A 21 -22.54 11.33 -5.04
C LEU A 21 -23.39 10.05 -4.94
N ILE A 22 -24.66 10.10 -5.34
CA ILE A 22 -25.54 8.92 -5.42
C ILE A 22 -25.02 7.93 -6.48
N ARG A 23 -24.52 8.41 -7.61
CA ARG A 23 -24.00 7.57 -8.70
C ARG A 23 -22.63 6.97 -8.39
N ARG A 24 -21.81 7.63 -7.55
CA ARG A 24 -20.51 7.16 -7.04
C ARG A 24 -20.64 5.83 -6.31
N ARG A 25 -21.71 5.62 -5.54
CA ARG A 25 -21.98 4.34 -4.86
C ARG A 25 -22.31 3.17 -5.80
N LYS A 26 -22.59 3.42 -7.10
CA LYS A 26 -23.10 2.41 -8.04
C LYS A 26 -22.17 2.05 -9.20
N ARG A 27 -20.91 2.50 -9.23
CA ARG A 27 -20.01 2.24 -10.36
C ARG A 27 -18.64 1.74 -9.89
N ASP A 28 -18.23 0.60 -10.44
CA ASP A 28 -16.87 0.01 -10.39
C ASP A 28 -15.83 0.83 -11.18
N ARG A 29 -16.01 2.15 -11.32
CA ARG A 29 -15.08 2.98 -12.08
C ARG A 29 -13.94 3.44 -11.17
N PRO A 30 -12.69 3.45 -11.67
CA PRO A 30 -11.57 4.00 -10.93
C PRO A 30 -11.85 5.47 -10.61
N ILE A 31 -11.45 5.90 -9.41
CA ILE A 31 -11.54 7.29 -8.94
C ILE A 31 -10.11 7.79 -8.76
N LEU A 32 -9.79 8.95 -9.35
CA LEU A 32 -8.58 9.68 -9.01
C LEU A 32 -8.77 10.33 -7.65
N SER A 33 -8.16 9.74 -6.64
CA SER A 33 -8.30 10.16 -5.25
C SER A 33 -7.02 9.86 -4.49
N ILE A 34 -6.58 10.83 -3.71
CA ILE A 34 -5.55 10.66 -2.68
C ILE A 34 -6.27 10.65 -1.34
N VAL A 35 -6.21 9.53 -0.63
CA VAL A 35 -6.81 9.34 0.69
C VAL A 35 -5.71 9.44 1.73
N LEU A 36 -5.97 10.22 2.77
CA LEU A 36 -5.14 10.38 3.96
C LEU A 36 -5.92 9.79 5.15
N MET A 37 -5.52 8.60 5.61
CA MET A 37 -6.08 8.01 6.82
C MET A 37 -5.44 8.66 8.04
N ARG A 38 -6.25 8.89 9.08
CA ARG A 38 -5.84 9.73 10.22
C ARG A 38 -6.11 9.07 11.56
N SER A 39 -5.16 9.19 12.48
CA SER A 39 -5.31 8.79 13.88
C SER A 39 -6.37 9.60 14.62
N THR A 40 -6.65 10.83 14.16
CA THR A 40 -7.68 11.72 14.68
C THR A 40 -8.46 12.41 13.54
N PRO A 41 -9.80 12.50 13.64
CA PRO A 41 -10.60 13.24 12.66
C PRO A 41 -10.23 14.72 12.61
N ARG A 42 -10.20 15.31 11.42
CA ARG A 42 -9.82 16.72 11.26
C ARG A 42 -10.99 17.67 11.52
N ARG A 43 -12.23 17.28 11.15
CA ARG A 43 -13.46 18.08 11.34
C ARG A 43 -13.34 19.48 10.73
N LEU A 44 -12.94 19.52 9.46
CA LEU A 44 -12.77 20.73 8.68
C LEU A 44 -14.02 21.59 8.68
N THR A 45 -13.81 22.90 8.84
CA THR A 45 -14.77 23.94 8.55
C THR A 45 -14.63 24.41 7.10
N GLU A 46 -15.65 25.09 6.58
CA GLU A 46 -15.59 25.70 5.24
C GLU A 46 -14.41 26.69 5.12
N ALA A 47 -14.15 27.47 6.19
CA ALA A 47 -13.06 28.44 6.20
C ALA A 47 -11.68 27.77 6.08
N GLU A 48 -11.47 26.65 6.77
CA GLU A 48 -10.23 25.88 6.69
C GLU A 48 -10.08 25.22 5.32
N ALA A 49 -11.13 24.59 4.80
CA ALA A 49 -11.12 24.00 3.47
C ALA A 49 -10.82 25.06 2.39
N ARG A 50 -11.42 26.25 2.50
CA ARG A 50 -11.13 27.39 1.60
C ARG A 50 -9.67 27.84 1.71
N GLY A 51 -9.14 27.91 2.93
CA GLY A 51 -7.73 28.20 3.18
C GLY A 51 -6.79 27.18 2.54
N ILE A 52 -7.12 25.89 2.62
CA ILE A 52 -6.39 24.79 1.98
C ILE A 52 -6.33 24.98 0.47
N PHE A 53 -7.48 25.15 -0.19
CA PHE A 53 -7.52 25.36 -1.65
C PHE A 53 -6.76 26.63 -2.07
N ARG A 54 -6.90 27.71 -1.31
CA ARG A 54 -6.18 28.96 -1.57
C ARG A 54 -4.67 28.79 -1.51
N ARG A 55 -4.15 28.04 -0.54
CA ARG A 55 -2.70 27.77 -0.44
C ARG A 55 -2.22 26.82 -1.54
N ALA A 56 -3.01 25.80 -1.87
CA ALA A 56 -2.68 24.85 -2.93
C ALA A 56 -2.63 25.48 -4.34
N PHE A 57 -3.50 26.47 -4.62
CA PHE A 57 -3.63 27.08 -5.95
C PHE A 57 -3.17 28.54 -6.05
N ASN A 58 -2.84 29.17 -4.93
CA ASN A 58 -2.53 30.60 -4.84
C ASN A 58 -3.61 31.49 -5.48
N SER A 59 -4.89 31.10 -5.32
CA SER A 59 -6.04 31.78 -5.90
C SER A 59 -7.24 31.73 -4.96
N GLU A 60 -8.15 32.70 -5.10
CA GLU A 60 -9.45 32.63 -4.45
C GLU A 60 -10.33 31.59 -5.16
N VAL A 61 -11.08 30.82 -4.39
CA VAL A 61 -11.95 29.75 -4.91
C VAL A 61 -13.38 29.96 -4.46
N GLU A 62 -14.32 29.71 -5.36
CA GLU A 62 -15.71 29.50 -5.01
C GLU A 62 -15.88 28.07 -4.52
N MET A 63 -16.43 27.94 -3.31
CA MET A 63 -16.59 26.66 -2.63
C MET A 63 -18.06 26.32 -2.50
N ILE A 64 -18.37 25.06 -2.74
CA ILE A 64 -19.66 24.45 -2.47
C ILE A 64 -19.46 23.47 -1.31
N THR A 65 -20.19 23.71 -0.22
CA THR A 65 -20.16 22.83 0.95
C THR A 65 -21.45 22.04 1.04
N SER A 66 -21.33 20.74 1.26
CA SER A 66 -22.48 19.87 1.51
C SER A 66 -22.09 18.78 2.52
N PRO A 67 -22.91 18.52 3.55
CA PRO A 67 -22.78 17.28 4.30
C PRO A 67 -23.02 16.09 3.37
N LEU A 68 -22.35 14.96 3.62
CA LEU A 68 -22.67 13.71 2.96
C LEU A 68 -23.96 13.10 3.52
N PRO A 69 -24.68 12.28 2.74
CA PRO A 69 -25.94 11.67 3.18
C PRO A 69 -25.84 10.78 4.41
N ASP A 70 -24.65 10.28 4.72
CA ASP A 70 -24.38 9.46 5.91
C ASP A 70 -24.26 10.30 7.19
N GLY A 71 -24.14 11.63 7.09
CA GLY A 71 -23.93 12.52 8.24
C GLY A 71 -22.56 12.37 8.89
N HIS A 72 -21.67 11.56 8.32
CA HIS A 72 -20.36 11.25 8.90
C HIS A 72 -19.21 12.01 8.24
N ALA A 73 -19.45 12.57 7.06
CA ALA A 73 -18.46 13.36 6.36
C ALA A 73 -19.02 14.66 5.81
N ASN A 74 -18.13 15.65 5.70
CA ASN A 74 -18.37 16.89 4.97
C ASN A 74 -17.67 16.83 3.62
N SER A 75 -18.29 17.44 2.62
CA SER A 75 -17.68 17.65 1.31
C SER A 75 -17.49 19.14 1.04
N PHE A 76 -16.31 19.49 0.53
CA PHE A 76 -15.91 20.84 0.16
C PHE A 76 -15.42 20.82 -1.29
N ALA A 77 -16.30 21.15 -2.22
CA ALA A 77 -16.01 21.13 -3.65
C ALA A 77 -15.63 22.53 -4.17
N VAL A 78 -14.71 22.58 -5.13
CA VAL A 78 -14.35 23.81 -5.84
C VAL A 78 -14.59 23.65 -7.33
N LEU A 79 -15.04 24.73 -7.95
CA LEU A 79 -15.16 24.86 -9.40
C LEU A 79 -14.08 25.84 -9.86
N LEU A 80 -13.09 25.31 -10.59
CA LEU A 80 -12.02 26.13 -11.16
C LEU A 80 -12.28 26.33 -12.66
N PRO A 81 -12.04 27.54 -13.22
CA PRO A 81 -12.16 27.76 -14.66
C PRO A 81 -11.29 26.79 -15.45
N ASN A 82 -11.88 26.12 -16.44
CA ASN A 82 -11.20 25.17 -17.35
C ASN A 82 -10.62 23.92 -16.68
N LEU A 83 -11.01 23.63 -15.45
CA LEU A 83 -10.53 22.47 -14.70
C LEU A 83 -11.74 21.66 -14.20
N PRO A 84 -11.60 20.33 -14.12
CA PRO A 84 -12.66 19.52 -13.59
C PRO A 84 -12.90 19.85 -12.10
N PRO A 85 -14.14 19.69 -11.60
CA PRO A 85 -14.44 19.88 -10.19
C PRO A 85 -13.57 18.96 -9.31
N MET A 86 -13.09 19.49 -8.20
CA MET A 86 -12.36 18.73 -7.18
C MET A 86 -13.02 18.92 -5.84
N ALA A 87 -12.90 17.94 -4.96
CA ALA A 87 -13.49 18.01 -3.63
C ALA A 87 -12.56 17.45 -2.55
N ILE A 88 -12.61 18.08 -1.38
CA ILE A 88 -12.12 17.49 -0.14
C ILE A 88 -13.32 16.80 0.53
N PHE A 89 -13.14 15.54 0.90
CA PHE A 89 -14.03 14.82 1.80
C PHE A 89 -13.33 14.69 3.14
N ASP A 90 -14.00 15.04 4.22
CA ASP A 90 -13.48 14.93 5.60
C ASP A 90 -14.48 14.15 6.45
N SER A 91 -14.05 12.98 6.90
CA SER A 91 -14.87 12.03 7.65
C SER A 91 -14.36 11.86 9.08
N HIS A 92 -15.30 11.78 10.02
CA HIS A 92 -15.02 11.49 11.42
C HIS A 92 -15.27 10.05 11.84
N ILE A 93 -15.48 9.18 10.86
CA ILE A 93 -15.48 7.73 11.03
C ILE A 93 -14.34 7.12 10.20
N PRO A 94 -13.87 5.91 10.53
CA PRO A 94 -12.93 5.17 9.70
C PRO A 94 -13.39 5.05 8.24
N TYR A 95 -12.44 4.97 7.32
CA TYR A 95 -12.65 4.90 5.88
C TYR A 95 -13.44 3.66 5.48
N TRP A 96 -13.22 2.57 6.20
CA TRP A 96 -14.04 1.37 6.09
C TRP A 96 -14.95 1.20 7.30
N GLY A 97 -16.20 0.83 7.02
CA GLY A 97 -17.20 0.58 8.05
C GLY A 97 -16.88 -0.68 8.88
N PRO A 98 -17.49 -0.84 10.06
CA PRO A 98 -17.32 -2.05 10.88
C PRO A 98 -17.83 -3.32 10.17
N ASP A 99 -18.72 -3.17 9.19
CA ASP A 99 -19.30 -4.26 8.40
C ASP A 99 -18.50 -4.55 7.11
N GLU A 100 -17.58 -3.67 6.71
CA GLU A 100 -16.67 -3.93 5.59
C GLU A 100 -15.58 -4.89 6.08
N SER A 101 -15.72 -6.13 5.61
CA SER A 101 -15.23 -7.34 6.26
C SER A 101 -13.71 -7.42 6.42
N GLU A 102 -13.24 -8.27 7.35
CA GLU A 102 -11.87 -8.83 7.37
C GLU A 102 -11.36 -9.23 5.97
N ALA A 103 -12.24 -9.59 5.03
CA ALA A 103 -11.84 -9.93 3.67
C ALA A 103 -11.20 -8.75 2.90
N ASP A 104 -11.63 -7.50 3.16
CA ASP A 104 -11.02 -6.31 2.58
C ASP A 104 -9.69 -5.95 3.27
N PHE A 105 -9.45 -6.44 4.49
CA PHE A 105 -8.16 -6.27 5.17
C PHE A 105 -7.04 -7.10 4.53
N HIS A 106 -7.37 -8.19 3.83
CA HIS A 106 -6.39 -8.98 3.09
C HIS A 106 -5.75 -8.21 1.93
N GLN A 107 -6.22 -7.01 1.58
CA GLN A 107 -5.49 -6.15 0.64
C GLN A 107 -4.34 -5.38 1.31
N PHE A 108 -4.34 -5.28 2.65
CA PHE A 108 -3.31 -4.61 3.45
C PHE A 108 -2.48 -5.66 4.20
N GLU A 109 -1.55 -6.26 3.46
CA GLU A 109 -0.76 -7.35 4.00
C GLU A 109 0.49 -6.87 4.74
N HIS A 110 1.00 -5.69 4.40
CA HIS A 110 2.07 -5.06 5.19
C HIS A 110 1.57 -4.59 6.57
N PRO A 111 2.21 -4.99 7.68
CA PRO A 111 1.68 -4.74 9.03
C PRO A 111 1.62 -3.29 9.43
N LYS A 112 2.58 -2.45 9.01
CA LYS A 112 2.48 -1.02 9.31
C LYS A 112 1.28 -0.39 8.60
N ALA A 113 0.99 -0.81 7.36
CA ALA A 113 -0.19 -0.34 6.63
C ALA A 113 -1.46 -0.88 7.29
N ARG A 114 -1.47 -2.16 7.68
CA ARG A 114 -2.56 -2.79 8.43
C ARG A 114 -2.82 -2.12 9.78
N GLU A 115 -1.78 -1.77 10.53
CA GLU A 115 -1.90 -1.10 11.81
C GLU A 115 -2.40 0.34 11.63
N ALA A 116 -1.82 1.08 10.68
CA ALA A 116 -2.31 2.41 10.33
C ALA A 116 -3.78 2.39 9.90
N TYR A 117 -4.16 1.35 9.15
CA TYR A 117 -5.53 1.08 8.74
C TYR A 117 -6.42 0.64 9.92
N ARG A 118 -5.95 -0.13 10.90
CA ARG A 118 -6.78 -0.54 12.04
C ARG A 118 -6.97 0.59 13.05
N SER A 119 -5.95 1.41 13.22
CA SER A 119 -5.91 2.45 14.26
C SER A 119 -6.45 3.81 13.81
N HIS A 120 -6.66 4.03 12.50
CA HIS A 120 -7.26 5.29 12.04
C HIS A 120 -8.71 5.43 12.52
N THR A 121 -9.09 6.66 12.86
CA THR A 121 -10.42 6.99 13.39
C THR A 121 -11.18 7.98 12.50
N GLY A 122 -10.50 8.52 11.48
CA GLY A 122 -11.05 9.41 10.48
C GLY A 122 -10.20 9.42 9.23
N TRP A 123 -10.65 10.12 8.20
CA TRP A 123 -9.92 10.24 6.95
C TRP A 123 -10.26 11.52 6.22
N CYS A 124 -9.31 12.00 5.43
CA CYS A 124 -9.56 13.00 4.40
C CYS A 124 -9.31 12.37 3.03
N ALA A 125 -10.09 12.74 2.01
CA ALA A 125 -9.77 12.40 0.63
C ALA A 125 -9.83 13.64 -0.24
N VAL A 126 -8.91 13.73 -1.20
CA VAL A 126 -8.94 14.74 -2.26
C VAL A 126 -9.26 14.03 -3.56
N ASP A 127 -10.43 14.32 -4.11
CA ASP A 127 -10.96 13.59 -5.25
C ASP A 127 -11.15 14.49 -6.45
N LEU A 128 -10.94 13.90 -7.62
CA LEU A 128 -11.55 14.36 -8.86
C LEU A 128 -13.05 14.04 -8.84
N VAL A 129 -13.88 15.06 -9.00
CA VAL A 129 -15.33 14.92 -9.14
C VAL A 129 -15.70 14.99 -10.62
N GLY A 130 -16.13 13.88 -11.19
CA GLY A 130 -16.59 13.82 -12.58
C GLY A 130 -16.14 12.56 -13.31
N GLU A 131 -15.86 12.72 -14.60
CA GLU A 131 -15.36 11.63 -15.43
C GLU A 131 -13.87 11.41 -15.23
N TYR A 132 -13.46 10.14 -15.23
CA TYR A 132 -12.06 9.77 -15.17
C TYR A 132 -11.36 10.20 -16.47
N PRO A 133 -10.26 10.96 -16.41
CA PRO A 133 -9.55 11.44 -17.59
C PRO A 133 -8.88 10.25 -18.31
N THR A 134 -9.17 10.10 -19.59
CA THR A 134 -8.52 9.10 -20.44
C THR A 134 -7.20 9.59 -21.01
N ASP A 135 -7.00 10.91 -21.09
CA ASP A 135 -5.73 11.52 -21.50
C ASP A 135 -4.73 11.47 -20.33
N GLU A 136 -3.55 10.91 -20.58
CA GLU A 136 -2.52 10.67 -19.56
C GLU A 136 -1.93 11.97 -19.02
N LYS A 137 -1.68 12.96 -19.88
CA LYS A 137 -1.13 14.27 -19.44
C LYS A 137 -2.11 15.01 -18.56
N LEU A 138 -3.40 15.01 -18.94
CA LEU A 138 -4.47 15.56 -18.12
C LEU A 138 -4.58 14.81 -16.78
N ARG A 139 -4.47 13.48 -16.78
CA ARG A 139 -4.46 12.65 -15.57
C ARG A 139 -3.31 13.03 -14.64
N GLU A 140 -2.08 13.11 -15.14
CA GLU A 140 -0.89 13.52 -14.37
C GLU A 140 -1.02 14.93 -13.80
N MET A 141 -1.51 15.87 -14.60
CA MET A 141 -1.76 17.24 -14.16
C MET A 141 -2.80 17.30 -13.03
N ILE A 142 -3.90 16.56 -13.16
CA ILE A 142 -4.93 16.48 -12.11
C ILE A 142 -4.36 15.84 -10.85
N LEU A 143 -3.59 14.75 -10.97
CA LEU A 143 -2.94 14.11 -9.81
C LEU A 143 -2.01 15.07 -9.07
N LEU A 144 -1.21 15.86 -9.79
CA LEU A 144 -0.39 16.91 -9.20
C LEU A 144 -1.23 17.94 -8.43
N MET A 145 -2.39 18.33 -8.95
CA MET A 145 -3.29 19.25 -8.26
C MET A 145 -3.90 18.63 -6.99
N LEU A 146 -4.34 17.36 -7.06
CA LEU A 146 -4.83 16.62 -5.90
C LEU A 146 -3.74 16.47 -4.84
N ALA A 147 -2.50 16.21 -5.26
CA ALA A 147 -1.34 16.09 -4.37
C ALA A 147 -1.03 17.38 -3.62
N ARG A 148 -1.12 18.53 -4.29
CA ARG A 148 -0.94 19.84 -3.63
C ARG A 148 -2.00 20.12 -2.58
N ILE A 149 -3.25 19.73 -2.82
CA ILE A 149 -4.31 19.84 -1.80
C ILE A 149 -4.06 18.85 -0.67
N ALA A 150 -3.64 17.61 -0.98
CA ALA A 150 -3.30 16.60 0.01
C ALA A 150 -2.13 17.04 0.91
N ALA A 151 -1.14 17.75 0.37
CA ALA A 151 -0.03 18.31 1.15
C ALA A 151 -0.52 19.28 2.24
N GLU A 152 -1.54 20.09 1.94
CA GLU A 152 -2.15 21.02 2.91
C GLU A 152 -3.01 20.33 3.98
N LEU A 153 -3.41 19.08 3.70
CA LEU A 153 -4.12 18.19 4.62
C LEU A 153 -3.17 17.26 5.39
N HIS A 154 -1.89 17.22 5.01
CA HIS A 154 -0.88 16.40 5.66
C HIS A 154 -0.42 17.06 6.97
N ASP A 155 -0.28 16.26 8.02
CA ASP A 155 0.26 16.62 9.33
C ASP A 155 0.62 15.32 10.08
N GLU A 156 1.08 15.45 11.33
CA GLU A 156 1.43 14.31 12.20
C GLU A 156 0.27 13.35 12.49
N GLY A 157 -0.97 13.75 12.20
CA GLY A 157 -2.16 12.91 12.38
C GLY A 157 -2.36 11.89 11.27
N VAL A 158 -1.66 12.01 10.14
CA VAL A 158 -1.76 11.06 9.02
C VAL A 158 -1.02 9.77 9.37
N THR A 159 -1.66 8.62 9.14
CA THR A 159 -1.07 7.29 9.42
C THR A 159 -0.80 6.48 8.15
N LEU A 160 -1.57 6.71 7.09
CA LEU A 160 -1.44 6.02 5.80
C LEU A 160 -1.95 6.92 4.68
N LEU A 161 -1.24 6.92 3.55
CA LEU A 161 -1.71 7.50 2.31
C LEU A 161 -2.08 6.38 1.33
N MET A 162 -3.12 6.60 0.53
CA MET A 162 -3.55 5.66 -0.51
C MET A 162 -3.93 6.41 -1.78
N LEU A 163 -3.42 5.93 -2.92
CA LEU A 163 -3.83 6.35 -4.24
C LEU A 163 -4.90 5.38 -4.78
N ARG A 164 -6.16 5.81 -4.81
CA ARG A 164 -7.32 4.91 -5.03
C ARG A 164 -7.39 4.27 -6.40
N ASP A 165 -6.84 4.90 -7.44
CA ASP A 165 -6.91 4.38 -8.81
C ASP A 165 -6.04 3.13 -9.01
N THR A 166 -4.92 3.04 -8.29
CA THR A 166 -3.90 2.00 -8.39
C THR A 166 -3.83 1.12 -7.14
N GLY A 167 -4.47 1.53 -6.05
CA GLY A 167 -4.32 0.90 -4.73
C GLY A 167 -2.93 1.08 -4.14
N ALA A 168 -2.12 2.01 -4.67
CA ALA A 168 -0.78 2.25 -4.15
C ALA A 168 -0.85 2.88 -2.76
N LEU A 169 0.06 2.47 -1.88
CA LEU A 169 0.09 2.88 -0.48
C LEU A 169 1.41 3.57 -0.17
N ALA A 170 1.39 4.48 0.80
CA ALA A 170 2.59 5.12 1.34
C ALA A 170 2.42 5.38 2.83
N LEU A 171 3.46 5.10 3.61
CA LEU A 171 3.54 5.51 5.01
C LEU A 171 4.11 6.94 5.07
N PRO A 172 3.51 7.84 5.87
CA PRO A 172 4.01 9.20 5.99
C PRO A 172 5.38 9.23 6.68
N ASP A 173 6.23 10.12 6.19
CA ASP A 173 7.57 10.43 6.70
C ASP A 173 7.87 11.94 6.60
N GLU A 174 9.09 12.34 6.99
CA GLU A 174 9.52 13.75 6.96
C GLU A 174 9.54 14.36 5.54
N ARG A 175 9.57 13.54 4.49
CA ARG A 175 9.64 13.97 3.08
C ARG A 175 8.27 14.04 2.42
N THR A 176 7.27 13.39 3.00
CA THR A 176 5.94 13.18 2.40
C THR A 176 5.27 14.49 1.98
N GLU A 177 5.32 15.53 2.83
CA GLU A 177 4.72 16.83 2.50
C GLU A 177 5.39 17.49 1.28
N GLU A 178 6.73 17.46 1.21
CA GLU A 178 7.48 18.02 0.09
C GLU A 178 7.17 17.26 -1.21
N MET A 179 7.13 15.92 -1.15
CA MET A 179 6.83 15.06 -2.30
C MET A 179 5.41 15.29 -2.84
N LEU A 180 4.44 15.50 -1.95
CA LEU A 180 3.06 15.87 -2.34
C LEU A 180 3.02 17.25 -3.02
N LYS A 181 3.76 18.24 -2.50
CA LYS A 181 3.82 19.59 -3.10
C LYS A 181 4.50 19.61 -4.47
N SER A 182 5.58 18.85 -4.61
CA SER A 182 6.38 18.75 -5.83
C SER A 182 5.75 17.82 -6.88
N GLY A 183 4.83 16.94 -6.47
CA GLY A 183 4.19 15.96 -7.35
C GLY A 183 5.02 14.71 -7.59
N GLN A 184 5.98 14.40 -6.72
CA GLN A 184 6.80 13.19 -6.76
C GLN A 184 6.02 11.94 -6.30
N LEU A 185 4.81 11.74 -6.83
CA LEU A 185 3.90 10.68 -6.41
C LEU A 185 4.44 9.29 -6.72
N ALA A 186 5.14 9.12 -7.85
CA ALA A 186 5.73 7.84 -8.21
C ALA A 186 6.76 7.38 -7.16
N GLU A 187 7.56 8.30 -6.62
CA GLU A 187 8.52 8.00 -5.55
C GLU A 187 7.80 7.81 -4.21
N LEU A 188 6.79 8.63 -3.90
CA LEU A 188 6.04 8.54 -2.65
C LEU A 188 5.34 7.18 -2.49
N PHE A 189 4.81 6.66 -3.60
CA PHE A 189 4.09 5.40 -3.67
C PHE A 189 4.92 4.25 -4.26
N ALA A 190 6.26 4.37 -4.27
CA ALA A 190 7.17 3.38 -4.85
C ALA A 190 7.35 2.11 -4.00
N ASP A 191 6.93 2.14 -2.73
CA ASP A 191 7.13 1.01 -1.81
C ASP A 191 6.14 -0.12 -2.10
N ASP A 192 6.52 -0.97 -3.04
CA ASP A 192 5.77 -2.17 -3.41
C ASP A 192 5.63 -3.16 -2.24
N SER A 193 6.50 -3.09 -1.22
CA SER A 193 6.38 -3.97 -0.04
C SER A 193 5.09 -3.74 0.72
N LEU A 194 4.51 -2.54 0.64
CA LEU A 194 3.21 -2.23 1.24
C LEU A 194 2.04 -3.00 0.59
N ARG A 195 2.25 -3.52 -0.63
CA ARG A 195 1.28 -4.27 -1.43
C ARG A 195 1.62 -5.75 -1.61
N GLN A 196 2.79 -6.18 -1.14
CA GLN A 196 3.23 -7.56 -1.32
C GLN A 196 2.34 -8.52 -0.55
N PRO A 197 1.86 -9.60 -1.20
CA PRO A 197 0.90 -10.42 -0.53
C PRO A 197 1.51 -11.34 0.53
N LEU A 198 0.85 -11.45 1.69
CA LEU A 198 1.20 -12.40 2.74
C LEU A 198 0.44 -13.69 2.54
N ILE A 199 1.17 -14.72 2.12
CA ILE A 199 0.57 -16.03 1.93
C ILE A 199 0.45 -16.73 3.30
N HIS A 200 -0.76 -16.71 3.84
CA HIS A 200 -1.12 -17.49 5.02
C HIS A 200 -1.21 -18.98 4.67
N VAL A 201 -0.41 -19.80 5.35
CA VAL A 201 -0.41 -21.26 5.19
C VAL A 201 -0.81 -21.91 6.50
N SER A 202 -1.77 -22.85 6.44
CA SER A 202 -2.14 -23.65 7.59
C SER A 202 -0.97 -24.53 8.04
N ALA A 203 -0.74 -24.61 9.35
CA ALA A 203 0.28 -25.49 9.93
C ALA A 203 0.09 -26.97 9.56
N ASP A 204 -1.14 -27.38 9.23
CA ASP A 204 -1.50 -28.74 8.85
C ASP A 204 -1.52 -28.97 7.32
N ASP A 205 -1.07 -28.01 6.51
CA ASP A 205 -1.00 -28.19 5.06
C ASP A 205 0.03 -29.27 4.69
N LYS A 206 -0.48 -30.47 4.39
CA LYS A 206 0.33 -31.65 4.08
C LYS A 206 1.26 -31.44 2.90
N LYS A 207 0.87 -30.65 1.90
CA LYS A 207 1.71 -30.43 0.71
C LYS A 207 2.86 -29.51 1.04
N ILE A 208 2.59 -28.43 1.77
CA ILE A 208 3.63 -27.49 2.19
C ILE A 208 4.59 -28.17 3.17
N ASN A 209 4.08 -28.89 4.16
CA ASN A 209 4.91 -29.62 5.12
C ASN A 209 5.80 -30.67 4.45
N ALA A 210 5.29 -31.39 3.44
CA ALA A 210 6.10 -32.31 2.66
C ALA A 210 7.21 -31.59 1.87
N ALA A 211 6.90 -30.44 1.28
CA ALA A 211 7.87 -29.64 0.53
C ALA A 211 8.96 -29.05 1.43
N MET A 212 8.60 -28.58 2.64
CA MET A 212 9.57 -28.14 3.64
C MET A 212 10.49 -29.28 4.09
N ALA A 213 9.93 -30.48 4.29
CA ALA A 213 10.72 -31.65 4.64
C ALA A 213 11.70 -32.03 3.50
N GLU A 214 11.25 -31.99 2.24
CA GLU A 214 12.11 -32.23 1.08
C GLU A 214 13.21 -31.16 0.96
N ALA A 215 12.89 -29.88 1.16
CA ALA A 215 13.88 -28.81 1.16
C ALA A 215 14.97 -29.07 2.22
N ARG A 216 14.57 -29.48 3.44
CA ARG A 216 15.51 -29.79 4.53
C ARG A 216 16.43 -30.97 4.21
N THR A 217 15.90 -32.07 3.67
CA THR A 217 16.73 -33.24 3.33
C THR A 217 17.75 -32.92 2.24
N ARG A 218 17.47 -31.92 1.39
CA ARG A 218 18.34 -31.47 0.30
C ARG A 218 19.19 -30.23 0.62
N ILE A 219 19.22 -29.76 1.86
CA ILE A 219 20.14 -28.69 2.32
C ILE A 219 21.61 -28.95 1.93
N PRO A 220 22.15 -30.19 1.95
CA PRO A 220 23.52 -30.43 1.48
C PRO A 220 23.78 -29.95 0.04
N GLU A 221 22.78 -29.96 -0.84
CA GLU A 221 22.88 -29.45 -2.21
C GLU A 221 23.02 -27.92 -2.22
N LEU A 222 22.23 -27.22 -1.40
CA LEU A 222 22.35 -25.78 -1.20
C LEU A 222 23.75 -25.41 -0.72
N ILE A 223 24.26 -26.12 0.29
CA ILE A 223 25.61 -25.90 0.84
C ILE A 223 26.67 -26.09 -0.25
N SER A 224 26.57 -27.19 -1.02
CA SER A 224 27.50 -27.44 -2.13
C SER A 224 27.42 -26.37 -3.23
N ALA A 225 26.21 -25.84 -3.49
CA ALA A 225 26.04 -24.72 -4.41
C ALA A 225 26.68 -23.44 -3.87
N PHE A 226 26.50 -23.12 -2.59
CA PHE A 226 27.13 -21.98 -1.95
C PHE A 226 28.66 -22.07 -1.97
N ASP A 227 29.24 -23.23 -1.66
CA ASP A 227 30.69 -23.44 -1.70
C ASP A 227 31.27 -23.20 -3.10
N ARG A 228 30.51 -23.50 -4.15
CA ARG A 228 30.92 -23.34 -5.54
C ARG A 228 30.72 -21.91 -6.05
N LEU A 229 29.60 -21.28 -5.70
CA LEU A 229 29.19 -19.98 -6.23
C LEU A 229 29.71 -18.80 -5.39
N GLY A 230 29.93 -19.04 -4.09
CA GLY A 230 30.39 -18.04 -3.12
C GLY A 230 29.30 -17.07 -2.64
N PRO A 231 29.63 -16.23 -1.65
CA PRO A 231 28.68 -15.28 -1.03
C PRO A 231 28.29 -14.09 -1.93
N ASN A 232 29.03 -13.87 -3.02
CA ASN A 232 28.80 -12.78 -3.97
C ASN A 232 28.21 -13.28 -5.30
N ALA A 233 27.59 -14.46 -5.30
CA ALA A 233 26.92 -15.00 -6.49
C ALA A 233 25.81 -14.07 -6.97
N ASP A 234 25.65 -13.98 -8.29
CA ASP A 234 24.57 -13.24 -8.94
C ASP A 234 23.90 -14.13 -10.01
N PRO A 235 22.65 -14.57 -9.82
CA PRO A 235 21.79 -14.32 -8.65
C PRO A 235 22.32 -14.97 -7.35
N PRO A 236 21.94 -14.43 -6.17
CA PRO A 236 22.42 -14.95 -4.89
C PRO A 236 21.91 -16.36 -4.58
N VAL A 237 22.67 -17.06 -3.74
CA VAL A 237 22.20 -18.28 -3.06
C VAL A 237 21.32 -17.87 -1.89
N MET A 238 20.10 -18.41 -1.81
CA MET A 238 19.09 -17.99 -0.85
C MET A 238 18.51 -19.16 -0.06
N PHE A 239 18.12 -18.91 1.18
CA PHE A 239 17.35 -19.85 2.00
C PHE A 239 16.16 -19.13 2.65
N LYS A 240 15.05 -19.85 2.85
CA LYS A 240 13.88 -19.33 3.56
C LYS A 240 13.91 -19.86 4.99
N ALA A 241 13.96 -18.95 5.95
CA ALA A 241 14.05 -19.26 7.36
C ALA A 241 12.70 -19.09 8.05
N ARG A 242 12.43 -19.96 9.03
CA ARG A 242 11.31 -19.84 9.96
C ARG A 242 11.73 -19.02 11.17
N PHE A 243 10.94 -18.01 11.52
CA PHE A 243 11.07 -17.23 12.73
C PHE A 243 9.82 -17.37 13.60
N VAL A 244 10.02 -17.50 14.90
CA VAL A 244 8.92 -17.51 15.88
C VAL A 244 8.56 -16.08 16.21
N THR A 245 7.29 -15.73 16.05
CA THR A 245 6.75 -14.41 16.37
C THR A 245 6.46 -14.28 17.87
N SER A 246 6.26 -13.05 18.35
CA SER A 246 5.87 -12.79 19.75
C SER A 246 4.55 -13.46 20.15
N GLU A 247 3.66 -13.71 19.18
CA GLU A 247 2.39 -14.41 19.36
C GLU A 247 2.49 -15.94 19.23
N GLN A 248 3.72 -16.50 19.19
CA GLN A 248 3.98 -17.93 18.96
C GLN A 248 3.53 -18.47 17.60
N ASN A 249 3.15 -17.59 16.66
CA ASN A 249 3.00 -17.93 15.24
C ASN A 249 4.37 -18.00 14.54
N HIS A 250 4.39 -18.40 13.27
CA HIS A 250 5.60 -18.43 12.46
C HIS A 250 5.54 -17.43 11.31
N GLU A 251 6.64 -16.70 11.12
CA GLU A 251 6.89 -15.89 9.94
C GLU A 251 8.04 -16.53 9.14
N TYR A 252 7.97 -16.45 7.81
CA TYR A 252 8.95 -17.07 6.93
C TYR A 252 9.54 -16.06 5.97
N SER A 253 10.86 -15.88 6.03
CA SER A 253 11.55 -14.84 5.27
C SER A 253 12.71 -15.42 4.46
N TRP A 254 12.85 -14.95 3.23
CA TRP A 254 13.97 -15.24 2.37
C TRP A 254 15.22 -14.49 2.87
N CYS A 255 16.31 -15.22 2.96
CA CYS A 255 17.61 -14.73 3.42
C CYS A 255 18.64 -15.02 2.34
N ARG A 256 19.43 -14.01 1.98
CA ARG A 256 20.60 -14.19 1.12
C ARG A 256 21.74 -14.77 1.95
N MET A 257 22.24 -15.92 1.54
CA MET A 257 23.30 -16.63 2.26
C MET A 257 24.63 -15.87 2.16
N THR A 258 25.32 -15.69 3.28
CA THR A 258 26.62 -14.99 3.37
C THR A 258 27.71 -15.85 3.98
N ASP A 259 27.36 -16.83 4.82
CA ASP A 259 28.30 -17.79 5.39
C ASP A 259 27.56 -19.08 5.83
N ARG A 260 28.31 -20.09 6.26
CA ARG A 260 27.76 -21.30 6.87
C ARG A 260 28.64 -21.84 7.99
N GLU A 261 27.95 -22.44 8.94
CA GLU A 261 28.56 -23.24 9.99
C GLU A 261 28.14 -24.71 9.84
N SER A 262 28.60 -25.58 10.73
CA SER A 262 28.23 -27.00 10.70
C SER A 262 26.74 -27.23 10.98
N THR A 263 26.10 -26.36 11.76
CA THR A 263 24.71 -26.50 12.22
C THR A 263 23.82 -25.30 11.90
N HIS A 264 24.36 -24.27 11.26
CA HIS A 264 23.65 -23.03 10.98
C HIS A 264 23.99 -22.50 9.59
N LEU A 265 23.04 -21.83 8.95
CA LEU A 265 23.28 -20.93 7.83
C LEU A 265 23.32 -19.49 8.34
N VAL A 266 24.20 -18.67 7.77
CA VAL A 266 24.27 -17.24 8.05
C VAL A 266 23.88 -16.48 6.79
N GLY A 267 23.07 -15.44 6.95
CA GLY A 267 22.59 -14.66 5.82
C GLY A 267 22.13 -13.26 6.20
N ILE A 268 21.65 -12.53 5.21
CA ILE A 268 20.97 -11.24 5.36
C ILE A 268 19.49 -11.46 5.05
N ASN A 269 18.60 -11.03 5.94
CA ASN A 269 17.16 -11.11 5.69
C ASN A 269 16.77 -10.13 4.55
N GLU A 270 16.04 -10.61 3.54
CA GLU A 270 15.66 -9.84 2.35
C GLU A 270 14.19 -9.39 2.39
N ASN A 271 13.40 -9.83 3.38
CA ASN A 271 12.01 -9.40 3.56
C ASN A 271 11.84 -8.42 4.71
N VAL A 272 10.91 -7.47 4.55
CA VAL A 272 10.44 -6.63 5.66
C VAL A 272 9.62 -7.49 6.61
N ALA A 273 10.11 -7.67 7.83
CA ALA A 273 9.45 -8.52 8.81
C ALA A 273 8.17 -7.89 9.33
N THR A 274 7.17 -8.74 9.53
CA THR A 274 5.82 -8.32 9.88
C THR A 274 5.58 -8.27 11.38
N SER A 275 6.22 -9.18 12.10
CA SER A 275 6.01 -9.36 13.53
C SER A 275 7.15 -8.75 14.34
N PRO A 276 6.86 -8.06 15.46
CA PRO A 276 7.88 -7.62 16.40
C PRO A 276 8.75 -8.80 16.87
N GLY A 277 10.07 -8.62 16.85
CA GLY A 277 11.03 -9.64 17.27
C GLY A 277 11.53 -10.57 16.16
N VAL A 278 10.94 -10.51 14.96
CA VAL A 278 11.51 -11.14 13.76
C VAL A 278 12.55 -10.19 13.15
N PRO A 279 13.71 -10.69 12.68
CA PRO A 279 14.76 -9.85 12.08
C PRO A 279 14.22 -8.99 10.95
N GLN A 280 14.57 -7.71 10.92
CA GLN A 280 14.16 -6.77 9.87
C GLN A 280 14.96 -6.98 8.58
N GLN A 281 14.48 -6.42 7.47
CA GLN A 281 15.21 -6.46 6.19
C GLN A 281 16.61 -5.84 6.36
N GLY A 282 17.62 -6.49 5.77
CA GLY A 282 19.01 -6.05 5.85
C GLY A 282 19.76 -6.51 7.10
N GLU A 283 19.07 -7.06 8.11
CA GLU A 283 19.74 -7.59 9.30
C GLU A 283 20.41 -8.94 9.03
N THR A 284 21.56 -9.15 9.67
CA THR A 284 22.25 -10.45 9.65
C THR A 284 21.52 -11.44 10.54
N VAL A 285 21.24 -12.62 9.99
CA VAL A 285 20.60 -13.72 10.68
C VAL A 285 21.51 -14.94 10.74
N ARG A 286 21.40 -15.70 11.82
CA ARG A 286 22.06 -17.00 12.01
C ARG A 286 20.98 -18.02 12.34
N VAL A 287 20.71 -18.93 11.42
CA VAL A 287 19.52 -19.80 11.42
C VAL A 287 19.95 -21.26 11.50
N ALA A 288 19.38 -22.01 12.44
CA ALA A 288 19.64 -23.45 12.55
C ALA A 288 19.12 -24.20 11.31
N LEU A 289 19.80 -25.27 10.90
CA LEU A 289 19.39 -26.03 9.69
C LEU A 289 17.93 -26.53 9.77
N ASP A 290 17.43 -26.85 10.97
CA ASP A 290 16.04 -27.30 11.18
C ASP A 290 14.99 -26.20 10.96
N ASP A 291 15.40 -24.94 11.05
CA ASP A 291 14.54 -23.77 10.81
C ASP A 291 14.59 -23.30 9.36
N VAL A 292 15.42 -23.92 8.51
CA VAL A 292 15.37 -23.71 7.06
C VAL A 292 14.18 -24.49 6.49
N VAL A 293 13.33 -23.82 5.72
CA VAL A 293 12.07 -24.40 5.22
C VAL A 293 11.96 -24.41 3.69
N ASP A 294 12.79 -23.63 3.01
CA ASP A 294 12.95 -23.66 1.56
C ASP A 294 14.34 -23.09 1.23
N TRP A 295 14.77 -23.24 -0.01
CA TRP A 295 15.99 -22.61 -0.50
C TRP A 295 16.00 -22.53 -2.02
N ALA A 296 16.84 -21.68 -2.59
CA ALA A 296 17.04 -21.62 -4.03
C ALA A 296 18.43 -21.14 -4.43
N TYR A 297 18.89 -21.59 -5.59
CA TYR A 297 20.02 -21.01 -6.30
C TYR A 297 19.83 -21.17 -7.81
N PHE A 298 20.54 -20.38 -8.60
CA PHE A 298 20.42 -20.38 -10.05
C PHE A 298 21.63 -21.05 -10.71
N LEU A 299 21.35 -21.84 -11.74
CA LEU A 299 22.35 -22.45 -12.60
C LEU A 299 22.77 -21.46 -13.71
N PRO A 300 23.94 -21.66 -14.35
CA PRO A 300 24.41 -20.78 -15.42
C PRO A 300 23.47 -20.64 -16.62
N ASN A 301 22.54 -21.58 -16.82
CA ASN A 301 21.52 -21.53 -17.86
C ASN A 301 20.26 -20.75 -17.46
N GLY A 302 20.29 -20.05 -16.32
CA GLY A 302 19.16 -19.27 -15.79
C GLY A 302 18.09 -20.11 -15.09
N LYS A 303 18.23 -21.44 -15.05
CA LYS A 303 17.29 -22.32 -14.35
C LYS A 303 17.58 -22.36 -12.86
N ALA A 304 16.55 -22.29 -12.03
CA ALA A 304 16.62 -22.41 -10.59
C ALA A 304 16.56 -23.87 -10.12
N GLN A 305 17.31 -24.15 -9.06
CA GLN A 305 17.17 -25.33 -8.21
C GLN A 305 16.56 -24.89 -6.88
N GLY A 306 15.77 -25.76 -6.24
CA GLY A 306 15.05 -25.43 -5.00
C GLY A 306 13.63 -24.90 -5.22
N PHE A 307 13.16 -23.94 -4.42
CA PHE A 307 11.79 -23.41 -4.42
C PHE A 307 10.71 -24.46 -4.14
N PHE A 308 10.96 -25.39 -3.22
CA PHE A 308 10.05 -26.51 -2.95
C PHE A 308 8.68 -26.03 -2.46
N VAL A 309 8.67 -25.10 -1.51
CA VAL A 309 7.45 -24.50 -0.95
C VAL A 309 6.91 -23.46 -1.92
N GLU A 310 7.80 -22.64 -2.49
CA GLU A 310 7.42 -21.54 -3.37
C GLU A 310 6.64 -22.02 -4.61
N ARG A 311 6.98 -23.19 -5.18
CA ARG A 311 6.25 -23.83 -6.29
C ARG A 311 4.78 -24.15 -5.98
N ILE A 312 4.44 -24.33 -4.70
CA ILE A 312 3.09 -24.67 -4.26
C ILE A 312 2.28 -23.40 -4.05
N ILE A 313 2.88 -22.40 -3.38
CA ILE A 313 2.20 -21.14 -3.05
C ILE A 313 2.17 -20.14 -4.21
N ASN A 314 3.14 -20.20 -5.11
CA ASN A 314 3.25 -19.37 -6.30
C ASN A 314 3.49 -20.24 -7.55
N PRO A 315 2.42 -20.74 -8.19
CA PRO A 315 2.54 -21.64 -9.34
C PRO A 315 3.29 -21.05 -10.54
N GLY A 316 3.39 -19.72 -10.63
CA GLY A 316 4.12 -19.02 -11.69
C GLY A 316 5.63 -19.28 -11.67
N VAL A 317 6.19 -19.68 -10.51
CA VAL A 317 7.62 -20.01 -10.33
C VAL A 317 8.04 -21.25 -11.12
N LYS A 318 7.10 -22.09 -11.58
CA LYS A 318 7.42 -23.30 -12.35
C LYS A 318 8.21 -23.04 -13.64
N ASN A 319 8.07 -21.85 -14.23
CA ASN A 319 8.67 -21.52 -15.53
C ASN A 319 10.19 -21.30 -15.50
N VAL A 320 10.80 -21.20 -14.32
CA VAL A 320 12.24 -20.92 -14.17
C VAL A 320 13.02 -22.13 -13.65
N LEU A 321 12.42 -23.31 -13.54
CA LEU A 321 13.05 -24.46 -12.88
C LEU A 321 13.91 -25.33 -13.80
N ALA A 322 14.92 -25.96 -13.22
CA ALA A 322 15.59 -27.09 -13.84
C ALA A 322 14.73 -28.36 -13.75
N GLU A 323 14.66 -29.08 -14.87
CA GLU A 323 14.06 -30.42 -14.93
C GLU A 323 14.96 -31.42 -14.22
#